data_AF-A0A1V5WMJ3-F1
#
_entry.id   AF-A0A1V5WMJ3-F1
#
_cell.length_a   1.000
_cell.length_b   1.000
_cell.length_c   1.000
_cell.angle_alpha   90.00
_cell.angle_beta   90.00
_cell.angle_gamma   90.00
#
_symmetry.space_group_name_H-M   'P 1'
#
loop_
_entity.id
_entity.type
_entity.pdbx_description
1 polymer ?
#
loop_
_entity_poly.entity_id
_entity_poly.type
_entity_poly.pdbx_seq_one_letter_code
_entity_poly.pdbx_strand_id
1 'polypeptide(L)'
;MSAIVEKIKSIDSKYRVVKRLIDPSAFNVDTRFQDPYRREGSREVDGISFAKLLKDKYGIVYEPASKRRADGVSMIREALRYNYQAGVWNKYPSLFVFPNCTQTQWEFLNWMWDEWSGITAEKKDPKATPQDRNDHFMEALGRVFLSGVEFSDTKSEVMRVAQSSIVEESIY
;
A
#
# COMPACT_ATOMS: atom_id res chain seq x y z
N MET A 1 -16.77 12.38 2.15
CA MET A 1 -15.78 11.86 3.12
C MET A 1 -16.31 10.64 3.89
N SER A 2 -17.52 10.65 4.46
CA SER A 2 -18.08 9.48 5.17
C SER A 2 -18.14 8.22 4.31
N ALA A 3 -18.60 8.33 3.06
CA ALA A 3 -18.70 7.18 2.15
C ALA A 3 -17.35 6.47 1.86
N ILE A 4 -16.24 7.23 1.81
CA ILE A 4 -14.90 6.65 1.62
C ILE A 4 -14.49 5.87 2.87
N VAL A 5 -14.74 6.43 4.05
CA VAL A 5 -14.43 5.79 5.33
C VAL A 5 -15.27 4.53 5.53
N GLU A 6 -16.56 4.56 5.21
CA GLU A 6 -17.45 3.39 5.24
C GLU A 6 -16.95 2.29 4.31
N LYS A 7 -16.51 2.66 3.10
CA LYS A 7 -15.90 1.71 2.16
C LYS A 7 -14.62 1.10 2.70
N ILE A 8 -13.73 1.89 3.30
CA ILE A 8 -12.50 1.39 3.94
C ILE A 8 -12.87 0.38 5.04
N LYS A 9 -13.76 0.76 5.97
CA LYS A 9 -14.17 -0.11 7.08
C LYS A 9 -14.83 -1.39 6.60
N SER A 10 -15.64 -1.33 5.54
CA SER A 10 -16.28 -2.50 4.93
C SER A 10 -15.26 -3.46 4.30
N ILE A 11 -14.20 -2.94 3.68
CA ILE A 11 -13.10 -3.77 3.15
C ILE A 11 -12.31 -4.37 4.31
N ASP A 12 -11.90 -3.54 5.27
CA ASP A 12 -11.11 -3.95 6.43
C ASP A 12 -11.82 -5.04 7.25
N SER A 13 -13.16 -5.03 7.33
CA SER A 13 -13.91 -6.09 8.03
C SER A 13 -13.81 -7.48 7.38
N LYS A 14 -13.37 -7.55 6.11
CA LYS A 14 -13.29 -8.81 5.35
C LYS A 14 -11.88 -9.41 5.36
N TYR A 15 -10.87 -8.65 5.78
CA TYR A 15 -9.47 -9.04 5.65
C TYR A 15 -8.69 -8.73 6.91
N ARG A 16 -7.67 -9.54 7.18
CA ARG A 16 -6.66 -9.19 8.18
C ARG A 16 -5.79 -8.05 7.64
N VAL A 17 -5.97 -6.84 8.17
CA VAL A 17 -5.16 -5.69 7.78
C VAL A 17 -3.81 -5.73 8.49
N VAL A 18 -2.75 -6.08 7.77
CA VAL A 18 -1.38 -6.10 8.29
C VAL A 18 -0.81 -4.68 8.38
N LYS A 19 -1.08 -3.87 7.36
CA LYS A 19 -0.50 -2.53 7.22
C LYS A 19 -1.42 -1.64 6.40
N ARG A 20 -1.51 -0.35 6.78
CA ARG A 20 -2.22 0.69 6.01
C ARG A 20 -1.21 1.70 5.50
N LEU A 21 -1.06 1.76 4.19
CA LEU A 21 -0.16 2.69 3.51
C LEU A 21 -0.97 3.71 2.72
N ILE A 22 -0.56 4.97 2.73
CA ILE A 22 -1.17 6.03 1.92
C ILE A 22 -0.08 6.90 1.30
N ASP A 23 -0.41 7.56 0.19
CA ASP A 23 0.48 8.54 -0.41
C ASP A 23 0.91 9.60 0.63
N PRO A 24 2.22 9.96 0.72
CA PRO A 24 2.70 10.92 1.70
C PRO A 24 2.05 12.30 1.62
N SER A 25 1.50 12.71 0.48
CA SER A 25 0.77 13.98 0.39
C SER A 25 -0.47 14.02 1.30
N ALA A 26 -1.01 12.86 1.71
CA ALA A 26 -2.07 12.80 2.70
C ALA A 26 -1.67 13.36 4.07
N PHE A 27 -0.36 13.49 4.35
CA PHE A 27 0.17 14.07 5.57
C PHE A 27 0.46 15.58 5.44
N ASN A 28 0.34 16.14 4.23
CA ASN A 28 0.49 17.58 4.05
C ASN A 28 -0.65 18.29 4.78
N VAL A 29 -0.28 19.29 5.59
CA VAL A 29 -1.23 20.10 6.35
C VAL A 29 -1.93 21.06 5.38
N ASP A 30 -3.27 21.01 5.32
CA ASP A 30 -4.07 21.98 4.60
C ASP A 30 -4.49 23.10 5.56
N THR A 31 -3.89 24.27 5.40
CA THR A 31 -4.15 25.45 6.24
C THR A 31 -5.43 26.19 5.88
N ARG A 32 -6.14 25.77 4.82
CA ARG A 32 -7.46 26.33 4.47
C ARG A 32 -8.55 25.85 5.42
N PHE A 33 -8.29 24.79 6.18
CA PHE A 33 -9.23 24.19 7.12
C PHE A 33 -8.64 24.23 8.52
N GLN A 34 -9.36 24.83 9.47
CA GLN A 34 -8.96 24.81 10.87
C GLN A 34 -8.99 23.38 11.41
N ASP A 35 -8.02 23.01 12.25
CA ASP A 35 -8.00 21.70 12.90
C ASP A 35 -8.90 21.70 14.15
N PRO A 36 -10.07 21.05 14.13
CA PRO A 36 -10.95 20.99 15.30
C PRO A 36 -10.40 20.07 16.40
N TYR A 37 -9.35 19.30 16.12
CA TYR A 37 -8.71 18.37 17.06
C TYR A 37 -7.39 18.92 17.61
N ARG A 38 -7.07 20.18 17.32
CA ARG A 38 -5.84 20.83 17.77
C ARG A 38 -5.86 20.97 19.29
N ARG A 39 -4.75 20.62 19.94
CA ARG A 39 -4.58 20.85 21.38
C ARG A 39 -4.26 22.32 21.62
N GLU A 40 -4.92 22.91 22.62
CA GLU A 40 -4.63 24.25 23.07
C GLU A 40 -3.15 24.38 23.47
N GLY A 41 -2.48 25.44 23.03
CA GLY A 41 -1.05 25.64 23.22
C GLY A 41 -0.12 24.82 22.30
N SER A 42 -0.65 24.08 21.31
CA SER A 42 0.22 23.37 20.36
C SER A 42 0.99 24.33 19.46
N ARG A 43 2.28 24.01 19.22
CA ARG A 43 3.15 24.68 18.23
C ARG A 43 2.90 24.22 16.79
N GLU A 44 1.87 23.40 16.57
CA GLU A 44 1.53 22.88 15.24
C GLU A 44 0.93 23.99 14.39
N VAL A 45 1.17 23.90 13.07
CA VAL A 45 0.56 24.80 12.08
C VAL A 45 -0.96 24.65 12.16
N ASP A 46 -1.69 25.76 12.15
CA ASP A 46 -3.14 25.74 12.15
C ASP A 46 -3.66 25.22 10.80
N GLY A 47 -4.08 23.96 10.79
CA GLY A 47 -4.42 23.22 9.58
C GLY A 47 -4.61 21.74 9.86
N ILE A 48 -5.31 21.03 8.98
CA ILE A 48 -5.52 19.58 9.11
C ILE A 48 -5.04 18.84 7.87
N SER A 49 -4.32 17.74 8.07
CA SER A 49 -3.96 16.82 6.99
C SER A 49 -5.01 15.72 6.84
N PHE A 50 -5.10 15.13 5.66
CA PHE A 50 -6.04 14.04 5.41
C PHE A 50 -5.78 12.83 6.33
N ALA A 51 -4.51 12.48 6.55
CA ALA A 51 -4.11 11.41 7.46
C ALA A 51 -4.51 11.71 8.91
N LYS A 52 -4.34 12.95 9.38
CA LYS A 52 -4.77 13.37 10.72
C LYS A 52 -6.28 13.31 10.87
N LEU A 53 -7.03 13.76 9.87
CA LEU A 53 -8.49 13.64 9.86
C LEU A 53 -8.94 12.17 9.95
N LEU A 54 -8.33 11.26 9.19
CA LEU A 54 -8.63 9.83 9.23
C LEU A 54 -8.38 9.23 10.62
N LYS A 55 -7.26 9.60 11.25
CA LYS A 55 -6.89 9.16 12.59
C LYS A 55 -7.83 9.71 13.66
N ASP A 56 -7.93 11.03 13.77
CA ASP A 56 -8.55 11.68 14.92
C ASP A 56 -10.08 11.58 14.87
N LYS A 57 -10.68 11.59 13.68
CA LYS A 57 -12.14 11.48 13.51
C LYS A 57 -12.63 10.04 13.42
N TYR A 58 -11.88 9.14 12.78
CA TYR A 58 -12.39 7.81 12.42
C TYR A 58 -11.60 6.64 13.01
N GLY A 59 -10.50 6.92 13.71
CA GLY A 59 -9.63 5.90 14.30
C GLY A 59 -8.81 5.12 13.27
N ILE A 60 -8.67 5.63 12.04
CA ILE A 60 -7.97 4.92 10.96
C ILE A 60 -6.57 5.51 10.80
N VAL A 61 -5.57 4.72 11.19
CA VAL A 61 -4.16 5.11 11.13
C VAL A 61 -3.53 4.58 9.85
N TYR A 62 -2.88 5.47 9.10
CA TYR A 62 -2.06 5.15 7.94
C TYR A 62 -0.60 5.50 8.20
N GLU A 63 0.30 4.79 7.54
CA GLU A 63 1.71 5.13 7.41
C GLU A 63 1.98 5.80 6.05
N PRO A 64 2.91 6.77 5.98
CA PRO A 64 3.32 7.36 4.73
C PRO A 64 4.08 6.32 3.87
N ALA A 65 3.61 6.10 2.65
CA ALA A 65 4.27 5.21 1.70
C ALA A 65 5.55 5.83 1.11
N SER A 66 6.46 5.00 0.61
CA SER A 66 7.68 5.49 -0.06
C SER A 66 7.38 6.30 -1.32
N LYS A 67 8.11 7.40 -1.57
CA LYS A 67 8.09 8.16 -2.84
C LYS A 67 9.06 7.64 -3.91
N ARG A 68 9.79 6.55 -3.62
CA ARG A 68 10.86 6.00 -4.48
C ARG A 68 10.29 5.23 -5.69
N ARG A 69 9.65 5.95 -6.61
CA ARG A 69 8.93 5.37 -7.75
C ARG A 69 9.80 4.46 -8.61
N ALA A 70 11.00 4.90 -8.97
CA ALA A 70 11.93 4.12 -9.82
C ALA A 70 12.32 2.78 -9.18
N ASP A 71 12.57 2.76 -7.86
CA ASP A 71 12.85 1.54 -7.11
C ASP A 71 11.63 0.60 -7.15
N GLY A 72 10.43 1.15 -6.91
CA GLY A 72 9.18 0.39 -6.96
C GLY A 72 8.94 -0.25 -8.33
N VAL A 73 9.17 0.49 -9.43
CA VAL A 73 9.11 -0.05 -10.80
C VAL A 73 10.11 -1.18 -10.99
N SER A 74 11.34 -1.01 -10.52
CA SER A 74 12.39 -2.03 -10.63
C SER A 74 12.02 -3.31 -9.88
N MET A 75 11.42 -3.19 -8.69
CA MET A 75 10.94 -4.32 -7.91
C MET A 75 9.77 -5.05 -8.59
N ILE A 76 8.80 -4.32 -9.15
CA ILE A 76 7.69 -4.92 -9.92
C ILE A 76 8.25 -5.69 -11.12
N ARG A 77 9.20 -5.10 -11.86
CA ARG A 77 9.83 -5.76 -13.01
C ARG A 77 10.53 -7.04 -12.60
N GLU A 78 11.26 -7.04 -11.49
CA GLU A 78 11.91 -8.26 -10.99
C GLU A 78 10.89 -9.32 -10.58
N ALA A 79 9.80 -8.92 -9.92
CA ALA A 79 8.74 -9.82 -9.49
C ALA A 79 7.99 -10.47 -10.67
N LEU A 80 7.96 -9.82 -11.83
CA LEU A 80 7.38 -10.36 -13.06
C LEU A 80 8.36 -11.18 -13.90
N ARG A 81 9.66 -11.23 -13.57
CA ARG A 81 10.62 -12.02 -14.34
C ARG A 81 10.33 -13.51 -14.17
N TYR A 82 10.14 -14.17 -15.31
CA TYR A 82 9.96 -15.61 -15.39
C TYR A 82 10.93 -16.23 -16.42
N ASN A 83 11.11 -17.54 -16.35
CA ASN A 83 11.86 -18.32 -17.33
C ASN A 83 11.06 -19.58 -17.66
N TYR A 84 10.54 -19.62 -18.90
CA TYR A 84 9.82 -20.75 -19.47
C TYR A 84 10.47 -21.15 -20.79
N GLN A 85 11.06 -22.34 -20.84
CA GLN A 85 11.82 -22.82 -21.99
C GLN A 85 11.46 -24.29 -22.25
N ALA A 86 11.26 -24.64 -23.54
CA ALA A 86 10.96 -26.00 -23.97
C ALA A 86 9.81 -26.69 -23.21
N GLY A 87 8.77 -25.93 -22.82
CA GLY A 87 7.63 -26.47 -22.08
C GLY A 87 7.83 -26.59 -20.56
N VAL A 88 8.97 -26.17 -20.03
CA VAL A 88 9.33 -26.29 -18.61
C VAL A 88 9.52 -24.91 -17.98
N TRP A 89 8.94 -24.73 -16.78
CA TRP A 89 9.14 -23.55 -15.94
C TRP A 89 10.43 -23.70 -15.13
N ASN A 90 11.42 -22.85 -15.42
CA ASN A 90 12.66 -22.76 -14.65
C ASN A 90 12.58 -21.67 -13.56
N LYS A 91 11.75 -20.64 -13.77
CA LYS A 91 11.45 -19.59 -12.79
C LYS A 91 10.03 -19.10 -13.00
N TYR A 92 9.20 -19.19 -11.97
CA TYR A 92 7.88 -18.56 -11.95
C TYR A 92 7.99 -17.08 -11.58
N PRO A 93 7.08 -16.21 -12.05
CA PRO A 93 6.94 -14.88 -11.49
C PRO A 93 6.52 -14.97 -10.03
N SER A 94 6.90 -13.98 -9.21
CA SER A 94 6.47 -13.87 -7.81
C SER A 94 5.27 -12.94 -7.62
N LEU A 95 4.89 -12.18 -8.67
CA LEU A 95 3.69 -11.36 -8.67
C LEU A 95 2.60 -12.00 -9.52
N PHE A 96 1.43 -12.19 -8.91
CA PHE A 96 0.21 -12.62 -9.58
C PHE A 96 -0.90 -11.61 -9.32
N VAL A 97 -1.73 -11.34 -10.32
CA VAL A 97 -2.83 -10.39 -10.25
C VAL A 97 -4.14 -11.13 -10.50
N PHE A 98 -5.12 -10.97 -9.62
CA PHE A 98 -6.41 -11.62 -9.80
C PHE A 98 -7.14 -11.07 -11.04
N PRO A 99 -7.92 -11.91 -11.75
CA PRO A 99 -8.64 -11.48 -12.96
C PRO A 99 -9.64 -10.34 -12.73
N ASN A 100 -10.14 -10.15 -11.50
CA ASN A 100 -11.06 -9.08 -11.14
C ASN A 100 -10.37 -7.73 -10.85
N CYS A 101 -9.03 -7.69 -10.79
CA CYS A 101 -8.27 -6.44 -10.68
C CYS A 101 -8.14 -5.78 -12.07
N THR A 102 -9.26 -5.46 -12.70
CA THR A 102 -9.35 -5.03 -14.10
C THR A 102 -8.56 -3.75 -14.36
N GLN A 103 -8.64 -2.77 -13.46
CA GLN A 103 -7.89 -1.53 -13.58
C GLN A 103 -6.39 -1.75 -13.48
N THR A 104 -5.93 -2.58 -12.52
CA THR A 104 -4.51 -2.93 -12.40
C THR A 104 -4.00 -3.63 -13.67
N GLN A 105 -4.75 -4.58 -14.20
CA GLN A 105 -4.40 -5.26 -15.46
C GLN A 105 -4.37 -4.28 -16.64
N TRP A 106 -5.34 -3.37 -16.73
CA TRP A 106 -5.35 -2.35 -17.74
C TRP A 106 -4.12 -1.45 -17.65
N GLU A 107 -3.73 -1.01 -16.44
CA GLU A 107 -2.52 -0.20 -16.26
C GLU A 107 -1.25 -0.98 -16.61
N PHE A 108 -1.14 -2.26 -16.26
CA PHE A 108 -0.02 -3.10 -16.70
C PHE A 108 0.17 -3.12 -18.22
N LEU A 109 -0.93 -3.11 -18.98
CA LEU A 109 -0.91 -3.17 -20.44
C LEU A 109 -0.69 -1.78 -21.09
N ASN A 110 -1.11 -0.71 -20.42
CA ASN A 110 -1.14 0.64 -20.98
C ASN A 110 -0.11 1.59 -20.38
N TRP A 111 0.61 1.20 -19.31
CA TRP A 111 1.62 2.04 -18.69
C TRP A 111 2.88 2.08 -19.55
N MET A 112 2.91 3.07 -20.44
CA MET A 112 4.00 3.30 -21.37
C MET A 112 5.06 4.25 -20.79
N TRP A 113 6.28 4.12 -21.29
CA TRP A 113 7.31 5.14 -21.12
C TRP A 113 6.84 6.43 -21.81
N ASP A 114 7.16 7.59 -21.23
CA ASP A 114 6.79 8.88 -21.80
C ASP A 114 7.28 8.93 -23.26
N GLU A 115 6.38 9.18 -24.21
CA GLU A 115 6.76 9.32 -25.62
C GLU A 115 7.70 10.52 -25.77
N TRP A 116 8.59 10.45 -26.75
CA TRP A 116 9.49 11.54 -27.09
C TRP A 116 8.67 12.82 -27.37
N SER A 117 8.70 13.79 -26.45
CA SER A 117 8.16 15.13 -26.70
C SER A 117 9.14 15.91 -27.57
N GLY A 118 9.00 15.82 -28.88
CA GLY A 118 9.88 16.48 -29.84
C GLY A 118 9.19 17.70 -30.43
N ILE A 119 9.83 18.87 -30.29
CA ILE A 119 9.92 20.06 -31.19
C ILE A 119 10.40 21.26 -30.33
N THR A 120 11.45 21.10 -29.53
CA THR A 120 12.24 22.24 -29.02
C THR A 120 13.64 21.73 -28.75
N ALA A 121 14.65 22.46 -29.22
CA ALA A 121 16.04 22.04 -29.32
C ALA A 121 16.78 21.81 -27.98
N GLU A 122 16.07 21.75 -26.85
CA GLU A 122 16.66 21.80 -25.50
C GLU A 122 16.70 20.48 -24.74
N LYS A 123 16.04 19.40 -25.21
CA LYS A 123 16.09 18.09 -24.52
C LYS A 123 16.69 17.03 -25.44
N LYS A 124 18.00 16.81 -25.30
CA LYS A 124 18.79 15.87 -26.12
C LYS A 124 18.76 14.42 -25.63
N ASP A 125 18.21 14.14 -24.46
CA ASP A 125 18.21 12.79 -23.89
C ASP A 125 16.79 12.24 -23.73
N PRO A 126 16.57 10.92 -23.98
CA PRO A 126 15.29 10.29 -23.70
C PRO A 126 14.96 10.43 -22.21
N LYS A 127 13.74 10.88 -21.90
CA LYS A 127 13.27 10.85 -20.50
C LYS A 127 13.19 9.40 -20.04
N ALA A 128 14.04 9.03 -19.10
CA ALA A 128 14.02 7.73 -18.45
C ALA A 128 12.91 7.61 -17.38
N THR A 129 11.80 8.35 -17.53
CA THR A 129 10.70 8.39 -16.56
C THR A 129 9.41 7.89 -17.21
N PRO A 130 8.68 6.94 -16.59
CA PRO A 130 7.36 6.53 -17.04
C PRO A 130 6.41 7.74 -17.12
N GLN A 131 5.42 7.69 -18.01
CA GLN A 131 4.39 8.72 -18.09
C GLN A 131 3.65 8.84 -16.74
N ASP A 132 3.41 10.07 -16.30
CA ASP A 132 2.58 10.39 -15.13
C ASP A 132 1.10 10.46 -15.55
N ARG A 133 0.59 9.33 -16.06
CA ARG A 133 -0.80 9.20 -16.54
C ARG A 133 -1.29 7.78 -16.31
N ASN A 134 -2.45 7.66 -15.66
CA ASN A 134 -3.12 6.38 -15.38
C ASN A 134 -2.18 5.32 -14.79
N ASP A 135 -1.44 5.70 -13.77
CA ASP A 135 -0.39 4.91 -13.12
C ASP A 135 -0.68 4.66 -11.64
N HIS A 136 -1.89 5.00 -11.19
CA HIS A 136 -2.25 5.05 -9.78
C HIS A 136 -2.10 3.68 -9.11
N PHE A 137 -2.50 2.61 -9.80
CA PHE A 137 -2.37 1.24 -9.27
C PHE A 137 -0.93 0.73 -9.41
N MET A 138 -0.22 1.10 -10.47
CA MET A 138 1.20 0.75 -10.63
C MET A 138 2.06 1.39 -9.54
N GLU A 139 1.79 2.64 -9.21
CA GLU A 139 2.46 3.33 -8.12
C GLU A 139 2.09 2.74 -6.76
N ALA A 140 0.80 2.46 -6.52
CA ALA A 140 0.35 1.80 -5.30
C ALA A 140 1.01 0.44 -5.10
N LEU A 141 1.14 -0.35 -6.18
CA LEU A 141 1.82 -1.64 -6.14
C LEU A 141 3.31 -1.48 -5.80
N GLY A 142 4.00 -0.51 -6.40
CA GLY A 142 5.41 -0.23 -6.11
C GLY A 142 5.61 0.18 -4.65
N ARG A 143 4.68 0.96 -4.09
CA ARG A 143 4.65 1.34 -2.67
C ARG A 143 4.48 0.12 -1.75
N VAL A 144 3.68 -0.87 -2.14
CA VAL A 144 3.55 -2.14 -1.40
C VAL A 144 4.87 -2.91 -1.41
N PHE A 145 5.52 -3.08 -2.58
CA PHE A 145 6.83 -3.73 -2.66
C PHE A 145 7.88 -3.05 -1.77
N LEU A 146 7.96 -1.73 -1.82
CA LEU A 146 8.93 -0.96 -1.03
C LEU A 146 8.67 -0.98 0.47
N SER A 147 7.45 -1.34 0.89
CA SER A 147 7.11 -1.47 2.30
C SER A 147 7.61 -2.76 2.93
N GLY A 148 8.03 -3.74 2.11
CA GLY A 148 8.46 -5.06 2.59
C GLY A 148 7.35 -5.84 3.29
N VAL A 149 6.07 -5.55 3.00
CA VAL A 149 4.95 -6.28 3.57
C VAL A 149 4.88 -7.66 2.94
N GLU A 150 4.92 -8.69 3.78
CA GLU A 150 4.78 -10.08 3.38
C GLU A 150 3.49 -10.67 3.95
N PHE A 151 2.94 -11.65 3.23
CA PHE A 151 1.90 -12.48 3.78
C PHE A 151 2.49 -13.27 4.96
N SER A 152 1.72 -13.36 6.04
CA SER A 152 2.01 -14.22 7.17
C SER A 152 0.76 -15.01 7.51
N ASP A 153 0.94 -16.27 7.88
CA ASP A 153 -0.16 -17.04 8.44
C ASP A 153 -0.64 -16.39 9.74
N THR A 154 -1.93 -16.53 10.01
CA THR A 154 -2.46 -16.17 11.32
C THR A 154 -1.71 -17.04 12.33
N LYS A 155 -0.95 -16.42 13.24
CA LYS A 155 -0.39 -17.15 14.38
C LYS A 155 -1.57 -17.77 15.09
N SER A 156 -1.69 -19.09 15.06
CA SER A 156 -2.61 -19.79 15.95
C SER A 156 -2.20 -19.37 17.35
N GLU A 157 -3.10 -18.71 18.07
CA GLU A 157 -2.96 -18.63 19.51
C GLU A 157 -2.98 -20.07 20.00
N VAL A 158 -1.79 -20.63 20.23
CA VAL A 158 -1.67 -21.84 21.01
C VAL A 158 -2.15 -21.43 22.40
N MET A 159 -3.45 -21.62 22.66
CA MET A 159 -3.95 -21.65 24.02
C MET A 159 -3.15 -22.74 24.71
N ARG A 160 -2.09 -22.35 25.43
CA ARG A 160 -1.46 -23.21 26.42
C ARG A 160 -2.50 -23.43 27.49
N VAL A 161 -3.33 -24.46 27.33
CA VAL A 161 -4.05 -25.04 28.45
C VAL A 161 -2.94 -25.46 29.42
N ALA A 162 -2.85 -24.77 30.55
CA ALA A 162 -1.90 -25.14 31.59
C ALA A 162 -2.18 -26.62 31.94
N GLN A 163 -1.18 -27.48 31.76
CA GLN A 163 -1.25 -28.91 32.13
C GLN A 163 -1.46 -29.15 33.64
N SER A 164 -1.59 -28.09 34.44
CA SER A 164 -1.69 -28.15 35.90
C SER A 164 -3.12 -28.22 36.45
N SER A 165 -4.14 -28.52 35.64
CA SER A 165 -5.53 -28.62 36.13
C SER A 165 -6.04 -30.05 36.32
N ILE A 166 -5.15 -31.05 36.45
CA ILE A 166 -5.55 -32.34 37.01
C ILE A 166 -5.64 -32.16 38.52
N VAL A 167 -6.86 -31.88 39.00
CA VAL A 167 -7.21 -32.03 40.40
C VAL A 167 -7.26 -33.54 40.66
N GLU A 168 -6.29 -34.08 41.39
CA GLU A 168 -6.43 -35.40 41.99
C GLU A 168 -7.56 -35.31 43.03
N GLU A 169 -8.69 -35.94 42.74
CA GLU A 169 -9.68 -36.27 43.76
C GLU A 169 -9.07 -37.30 44.72
N SER A 170 -8.63 -36.81 45.87
CA SER A 170 -8.27 -37.62 47.04
C SER A 170 -9.53 -38.31 47.57
N ILE A 171 -9.62 -39.63 47.36
CA ILE A 171 -10.57 -40.50 48.06
C ILE A 171 -10.11 -40.63 49.52
N TYR A 172 -10.95 -40.19 50.45
CA TYR A 172 -11.09 -40.76 51.80
C TYR A 172 -12.56 -41.01 52.07
#